data_AF-A0A6B3HEL1-F1
#
_entry.id   AF-A0A6B3HEL1-F1
#
_cell.length_a   1.000
_cell.length_b   1.000
_cell.length_c   1.000
_cell.angle_alpha   90.00
_cell.angle_beta   90.00
_cell.angle_gamma   90.00
#
_symmetry.space_group_name_H-M   'P 1'
#
loop_
_entity.id
_entity.type
_entity.pdbx_description
1 polymer ?
#
loop_
_entity_poly.entity_id
_entity_poly.type
_entity_poly.pdbx_seq_one_letter_code
_entity_poly.pdbx_strand_id
1 'polypeptide(L)' 'MTGPAVPFREIVLKVHSRCDLACDHCYVYEHADQSWRTRPKTISDHVISRTAQRLAEHARTHALPSVSVIL' A
#
# COMPACT_ATOMS: atom_id res chain seq x y z
N MET A 1 -15.76 -3.32 20.30
CA MET A 1 -14.72 -4.32 19.94
C MET A 1 -13.39 -3.77 20.40
N THR A 2 -12.89 -4.22 21.56
CA THR A 2 -11.65 -3.68 22.15
C THR A 2 -10.72 -4.85 22.44
N GLY A 3 -10.25 -5.48 21.37
CA GLY A 3 -9.16 -6.45 21.44
C GLY A 3 -7.81 -5.72 21.44
N PRO A 4 -6.74 -6.35 21.94
CA PRO A 4 -5.39 -5.79 21.83
C PRO A 4 -5.03 -5.59 20.36
N ALA A 5 -4.43 -4.44 20.04
CA ALA A 5 -3.98 -4.15 18.68
C ALA A 5 -2.80 -5.06 18.32
N VAL A 6 -2.95 -5.85 17.26
CA VAL A 6 -1.86 -6.69 16.73
C VAL A 6 -1.05 -5.85 15.72
N PRO A 7 0.27 -5.68 15.90
CA PRO A 7 1.07 -4.92 14.96
C PRO A 7 1.20 -5.65 13.62
N PHE A 8 0.88 -4.97 12.52
CA PHE A 8 1.06 -5.52 11.18
C PHE A 8 2.54 -5.64 10.81
N ARG A 9 2.88 -6.69 10.04
CA ARG A 9 4.25 -7.04 9.63
C ARG A 9 4.43 -7.21 8.12
N GLU A 10 3.33 -7.32 7.37
CA GLU A 10 3.32 -7.44 5.92
C GLU A 10 2.50 -6.29 5.36
N ILE A 11 3.12 -5.51 4.47
CA ILE A 11 2.51 -4.33 3.86
C ILE A 11 2.59 -4.46 2.35
N VAL A 12 1.43 -4.44 1.69
CA VAL A 12 1.36 -4.29 0.23
C VAL A 12 1.34 -2.80 -0.11
N LEU A 13 2.39 -2.30 -0.72
CA LEU A 13 2.56 -0.91 -1.12
C LEU A 13 2.46 -0.77 -2.64
N LYS A 14 1.30 -0.32 -3.12
CA LYS A 14 1.09 -0.05 -4.54
C LYS A 14 1.93 1.13 -5.00
N VAL A 15 2.95 0.86 -5.80
CA VAL A 15 3.81 1.89 -6.42
C VAL A 15 3.21 2.44 -7.71
N HIS A 16 2.45 1.61 -8.43
CA HIS A 16 1.69 2.01 -9.62
C HIS A 16 0.20 1.77 -9.41
N SER A 17 -0.62 2.72 -9.86
CA SER A 17 -2.09 2.61 -9.82
C SER A 17 -2.68 2.04 -11.11
N ARG A 18 -1.87 1.97 -12.18
CA ARG A 18 -2.26 1.48 -13.50
C ARG A 18 -1.31 0.40 -13.96
N CYS A 19 -1.86 -0.63 -14.56
CA CYS A 19 -1.18 -1.67 -15.31
C CYS A 19 -1.32 -1.43 -16.81
N ASP A 20 -0.34 -1.85 -17.59
CA ASP A 20 -0.35 -1.90 -19.06
C ASP A 20 -1.18 -3.07 -19.60
N LEU A 21 -1.55 -4.01 -18.73
CA LEU A 21 -2.52 -5.07 -19.01
C LEU A 21 -3.91 -4.67 -18.53
N ALA A 22 -4.94 -5.04 -19.29
CA ALA A 22 -6.35 -4.88 -18.95
C ALA A 22 -7.04 -6.25 -18.89
N CYS A 23 -6.69 -7.05 -17.87
CA CYS A 23 -7.29 -8.36 -17.67
C CYS A 23 -8.79 -8.22 -17.36
N ASP A 24 -9.61 -9.09 -17.94
CA ASP A 24 -11.07 -9.16 -17.76
C ASP A 24 -11.50 -9.46 -16.31
N HIS A 25 -10.61 -10.02 -15.49
CA HIS A 25 -10.82 -10.27 -14.07
C HIS A 25 -10.29 -9.14 -13.16
N CYS A 26 -9.91 -7.98 -13.71
CA CYS A 26 -9.31 -6.89 -12.95
C CYS A 26 -10.37 -6.00 -12.28
N TYR A 27 -10.44 -6.02 -10.95
CA TYR A 27 -11.35 -5.12 -10.22
C TYR A 27 -11.20 -3.66 -10.61
N VAL A 28 -9.95 -3.19 -10.74
CA VAL A 28 -9.64 -1.77 -11.01
C VAL A 28 -10.23 -1.29 -12.34
N TYR A 29 -10.25 -2.13 -13.37
CA TYR A 29 -10.69 -1.72 -14.70
C TYR A 29 -12.15 -2.10 -14.99
N GLU A 30 -12.61 -3.25 -14.50
CA GLU A 30 -13.87 -3.87 -14.93
C GLU A 30 -15.05 -3.63 -13.98
N HIS A 31 -14.83 -3.07 -12.78
CA HIS A 31 -15.91 -2.88 -11.78
C HIS A 31 -16.36 -1.41 -11.64
N ALA A 32 -17.40 -1.16 -10.84
CA ALA A 32 -18.04 0.15 -10.75
C ALA A 32 -17.11 1.28 -10.23
N ASP A 33 -16.07 0.98 -9.45
CA ASP A 33 -15.10 1.99 -9.01
C ASP A 33 -14.14 2.35 -10.15
N GLN A 34 -14.35 3.53 -10.70
CA GLN A 34 -13.57 4.07 -11.81
C GLN A 34 -12.65 5.23 -11.39
N SER A 35 -12.42 5.40 -10.08
CA SER A 35 -11.60 6.47 -9.51
C SER A 35 -10.13 6.41 -9.95
N TRP A 36 -9.65 5.26 -10.42
CA TRP A 36 -8.30 5.09 -10.96
C TRP A 36 -7.99 6.03 -12.13
N ARG A 37 -9.00 6.47 -12.89
CA ARG A 37 -8.83 7.35 -14.06
C ARG A 37 -8.24 8.72 -13.68
N THR A 38 -8.58 9.22 -12.50
CA THR A 38 -8.11 10.53 -12.00
C THR A 38 -6.94 10.42 -11.03
N ARG A 39 -6.65 9.22 -10.51
CA ARG A 39 -5.50 9.00 -9.62
C ARG A 39 -4.16 9.11 -10.35
N PRO A 40 -3.09 9.57 -9.66
CA PRO A 40 -1.73 9.55 -10.18
C PRO A 40 -1.32 8.15 -10.61
N LYS A 41 -0.59 8.02 -11.72
CA LYS A 41 -0.14 6.74 -12.26
C LYS A 41 0.91 6.05 -11.38
N THR A 42 1.75 6.84 -10.74
CA THR A 42 2.87 6.40 -9.91
C THR A 42 2.84 7.16 -8.59
N ILE A 43 3.22 6.49 -7.52
CA ILE A 43 3.48 7.09 -6.22
C ILE A 43 4.59 8.16 -6.35
N SER A 44 4.52 9.25 -5.58
CA SER A 44 5.58 10.27 -5.58
C SER A 44 6.70 9.94 -4.60
N ASP A 45 7.91 10.43 -4.87
CA ASP A 45 9.08 10.26 -3.97
C ASP A 45 8.82 10.77 -2.56
N HIS A 46 8.04 11.86 -2.45
CA HIS A 46 7.60 12.37 -1.15
C HIS A 46 6.78 11.34 -0.38
N VAL A 47 5.82 10.69 -1.04
CA VAL A 47 4.97 9.67 -0.41
C VAL A 47 5.78 8.41 -0.10
N ILE A 48 6.73 8.01 -0.95
CA ILE A 48 7.66 6.90 -0.67
C ILE A 48 8.44 7.21 0.62
N SER A 49 9.05 8.40 0.69
CA SER A 49 9.87 8.83 1.83
C SER A 49 9.05 8.86 3.13
N ARG A 50 7.84 9.42 3.08
CA ARG A 50 6.94 9.47 4.25
C ARG A 50 6.46 8.09 4.65
N THR A 51 6.13 7.22 3.70
CA THR A 51 5.72 5.84 3.97
C THR A 51 6.85 5.08 4.67
N ALA A 52 8.07 5.16 4.16
CA ALA A 52 9.23 4.51 4.77
C ALA A 52 9.45 4.98 6.22
N GLN A 53 9.35 6.30 6.48
CA GLN A 53 9.44 6.84 7.83
C GLN A 53 8.39 6.26 8.78
N ARG A 54 7.13 6.15 8.32
CA ARG A 54 6.01 5.62 9.12
C ARG A 54 6.14 4.13 9.39
N LEU A 55 6.62 3.35 8.42
CA LEU A 55 6.91 1.93 8.62
C LEU A 55 8.02 1.72 9.64
N ALA A 56 9.08 2.55 9.58
CA ALA A 56 10.17 2.49 10.53
C ALA A 56 9.73 2.90 11.95
N GLU A 57 8.88 3.92 12.07
CA GLU A 57 8.24 4.31 13.34
C GLU A 57 7.43 3.15 13.92
N HIS A 58 6.54 2.54 13.11
CA HIS A 58 5.73 1.40 13.52
C HIS A 58 6.58 0.21 14.00
N ALA A 59 7.62 -0.15 13.24
CA ALA A 59 8.51 -1.24 13.60
C ALA A 59 9.22 -1.00 14.93
N ARG A 60 9.71 0.23 15.17
CA ARG A 60 10.36 0.60 16.44
C ARG A 60 9.38 0.58 17.61
N THR A 61 8.21 1.21 17.46
CA THR A 61 7.20 1.31 18.51
C THR A 61 6.74 -0.06 19.01
N HIS A 62 6.69 -1.05 18.12
CA HIS A 62 6.25 -2.41 18.45
C HIS A 62 7.41 -3.42 18.56
N ALA A 63 8.66 -2.95 18.60
CA ALA A 63 9.87 -3.78 18.68
C ALA A 63 9.90 -4.95 17.68
N LEU A 64 9.45 -4.69 16.44
CA LEU A 64 9.38 -5.72 15.41
C LEU A 64 10.79 -6.06 14.89
N PRO A 65 11.21 -7.34 14.88
CA PRO A 65 12.54 -7.71 14.38
C PRO A 65 12.68 -7.56 12.86
N SER A 66 11.55 -7.53 12.14
CA SER A 66 11.49 -7.35 10.69
C SER A 66 10.08 -6.96 10.25
N VAL A 67 9.97 -6.38 9.06
CA VAL A 67 8.73 -6.03 8.35
C VAL A 67 8.93 -6.32 6.87
N SER A 68 7.93 -6.92 6.21
CA SER A 68 7.94 -7.18 4.77
C SER A 68 7.13 -6.11 4.03
N VAL A 69 7.72 -5.56 2.97
CA VAL A 69 7.05 -4.63 2.06
C VAL A 69 6.99 -5.26 0.69
N ILE A 70 5.78 -5.54 0.23
CA ILE A 70 5.47 -6.13 -1.07
C ILE A 70 5.02 -4.99 -1.98
N LEU A 71 5.63 -4.85 -3.17
CA LEU A 71 5.34 -3.75 -4.10
C LEU A 71 4.35 -4.17 -5.19
#